data_AF-A0A914EG93-F1
#
_entry.id   AF-A0A914EG93-F1
#
_cell.length_a   1.000
_cell.length_b   1.000
_cell.length_c   1.000
_cell.angle_alpha   90.00
_cell.angle_beta   90.00
_cell.angle_gamma   90.00
#
_symmetry.space_group_name_H-M   'P 1'
#
loop_
_entity.id
_entity.type
_entity.pdbx_description
1 polymer ?
#
loop_
_entity_poly.entity_id
_entity_poly.type
_entity_poly.pdbx_seq_one_letter_code
_entity_poly.pdbx_strand_id
1 'polypeptide(L)'
;MLCVGPMCRYAVDLKLMLKVLAAGKSDNVLHLSQPVNLQKLRLFYMETLNSLLVENTHQDVVKALKKTVKYFEKKHDITSYRVDLPLAHYALPYWPQKPHDVNCFAELGKWFFCQSDHTLPAIFLGLVSHRTQIRGQTRQYIESKRDQLRREVIDLLREDGILVFPSFATAPPFHNQPIFTPLNFSYTALWNALALPSIVCPVGLNEDGVPLSVQLVGAPHSDSLLIAAAYELEQGFGGWTPPGQ
;
A
#
# COMPACT_ATOMS: atom_id res chain seq x y z
N MET A 1 3.41 5.10 -10.95
CA MET A 1 2.47 4.46 -11.89
C MET A 1 1.07 4.74 -11.37
N LEU A 2 0.11 5.10 -12.22
CA LEU A 2 -1.30 5.19 -11.81
C LEU A 2 -1.91 3.80 -12.02
N CYS A 3 -2.60 3.29 -11.01
CA CYS A 3 -3.22 1.97 -11.02
C CYS A 3 -4.71 2.10 -10.72
N VAL A 4 -5.51 1.19 -11.29
CA VAL A 4 -6.94 1.05 -11.01
C VAL A 4 -7.14 -0.33 -10.40
N GLY A 5 -7.81 -0.39 -9.26
CA GLY A 5 -8.13 -1.62 -8.56
C GLY A 5 -9.55 -1.60 -8.01
N PRO A 6 -10.17 -2.77 -7.79
CA PRO A 6 -11.49 -2.85 -7.21
C PRO A 6 -11.46 -2.58 -5.70
N MET A 7 -12.56 -2.02 -5.19
CA MET A 7 -12.85 -1.94 -3.76
C MET A 7 -14.13 -2.72 -3.51
N CYS A 8 -14.04 -3.75 -2.67
CA CYS A 8 -15.14 -4.66 -2.38
C CYS A 8 -15.37 -4.76 -0.88
N ARG A 9 -16.60 -5.14 -0.50
CA ARG A 9 -16.92 -5.46 0.88
C ARG A 9 -16.35 -6.82 1.29
N TYR A 10 -16.38 -7.79 0.36
CA TYR A 10 -15.94 -9.15 0.61
C TYR A 10 -14.77 -9.55 -0.29
N ALA A 11 -13.88 -10.38 0.22
CA ALA A 11 -12.71 -10.85 -0.54
C ALA A 11 -13.12 -11.70 -1.76
N VAL A 12 -14.24 -12.43 -1.67
CA VAL A 12 -14.79 -13.25 -2.76
C VAL A 12 -15.11 -12.42 -4.02
N ASP A 13 -15.48 -11.15 -3.86
CA ASP A 13 -15.86 -10.26 -4.97
C ASP A 13 -14.64 -9.75 -5.75
N LEU A 14 -13.46 -9.71 -5.13
CA LEU A 14 -12.22 -9.17 -5.74
C LEU A 14 -11.88 -9.89 -7.03
N LYS A 15 -12.01 -11.22 -7.04
CA LYS A 15 -11.72 -12.06 -8.22
C LYS A 15 -12.62 -11.72 -9.40
N LEU A 16 -13.93 -11.57 -9.16
CA LEU A 16 -14.89 -11.25 -10.20
C LEU A 16 -14.64 -9.84 -10.75
N MET A 17 -14.48 -8.86 -9.86
CA MET A 17 -14.25 -7.47 -10.26
C MET A 17 -12.96 -7.31 -11.05
N LEU A 18 -11.87 -7.96 -10.62
CA LEU A 18 -10.59 -7.91 -11.31
C LEU A 18 -10.65 -8.60 -12.69
N LYS A 19 -11.42 -9.68 -12.84
CA LYS A 19 -11.68 -10.30 -14.16
C LYS A 19 -12.35 -9.33 -15.13
N VAL A 20 -13.33 -8.54 -14.66
CA VAL A 20 -14.01 -7.52 -15.47
C VAL A 20 -13.05 -6.40 -15.85
N LEU A 21 -12.31 -5.85 -14.87
CA LEU A 21 -11.34 -4.77 -15.10
C LEU A 21 -10.21 -5.17 -16.06
N ALA A 22 -9.77 -6.42 -16.01
CA ALA A 22 -8.71 -6.93 -16.89
C ALA A 22 -9.17 -7.15 -18.34
N ALA A 23 -10.46 -6.95 -18.66
CA ALA A 23 -11.03 -6.98 -20.01
C ALA A 23 -10.56 -8.17 -20.88
N GLY A 24 -10.51 -9.37 -20.30
CA GLY A 24 -10.10 -10.60 -21.00
C GLY A 24 -8.61 -10.96 -20.91
N LYS A 25 -7.77 -10.14 -20.27
CA LYS A 25 -6.35 -10.48 -19.97
C LYS A 25 -6.17 -11.19 -18.61
N SER A 26 -7.27 -11.52 -17.93
CA SER A 26 -7.28 -12.00 -16.55
C SER A 26 -6.52 -13.30 -16.33
N ASP A 27 -6.73 -14.31 -17.17
CA ASP A 27 -6.16 -15.65 -16.91
C ASP A 27 -4.77 -15.83 -17.55
N ASN A 28 -4.48 -15.08 -18.61
CA ASN A 28 -3.17 -15.11 -19.28
C ASN A 28 -2.08 -14.33 -18.52
N VAL A 29 -2.46 -13.35 -17.69
CA VAL A 29 -1.52 -12.46 -17.00
C VAL A 29 -1.66 -12.50 -15.48
N LEU A 30 -2.88 -12.66 -14.93
CA LEU A 30 -3.12 -12.57 -13.48
C LEU A 30 -3.47 -13.93 -12.85
N HIS A 31 -3.56 -14.99 -13.66
CA HIS A 31 -3.79 -16.37 -13.23
C HIS A 31 -4.99 -16.55 -12.28
N LEU A 32 -6.05 -15.74 -12.43
CA LEU A 32 -7.15 -15.66 -11.46
C LEU A 32 -7.96 -16.95 -11.31
N SER A 33 -7.97 -17.81 -12.33
CA SER A 33 -8.68 -19.09 -12.31
C SER A 33 -7.88 -20.24 -11.68
N GLN A 34 -6.59 -20.07 -11.40
CA GLN A 34 -5.76 -21.15 -10.85
C GLN A 34 -6.05 -21.39 -9.36
N PRO A 35 -6.09 -22.66 -8.91
CA PRO A 35 -6.17 -22.98 -7.50
C PRO A 35 -4.87 -22.62 -6.80
N VAL A 36 -4.97 -21.94 -5.66
CA VAL A 36 -3.80 -21.51 -4.85
C VAL A 36 -3.67 -22.41 -3.64
N ASN A 37 -2.46 -22.93 -3.40
CA ASN A 37 -2.16 -23.70 -2.20
C ASN A 37 -1.41 -22.84 -1.17
N LEU A 38 -2.13 -22.41 -0.12
CA LEU A 38 -1.58 -21.59 0.96
C LEU A 38 -0.63 -22.35 1.90
N GLN A 39 -0.57 -23.68 1.86
CA GLN A 39 0.40 -24.45 2.67
C GLN A 39 1.85 -24.30 2.18
N LYS A 40 2.03 -23.91 0.90
CA LYS A 40 3.35 -23.62 0.33
C LYS A 40 3.74 -22.14 0.46
N LEU A 41 2.90 -21.34 1.11
CA LEU A 41 3.10 -19.90 1.20
C LEU A 41 4.33 -19.58 2.05
N ARG A 42 5.22 -18.74 1.51
CA ARG A 42 6.31 -18.12 2.27
C ARG A 42 5.83 -16.77 2.79
N LEU A 43 5.74 -16.65 4.12
CA LEU A 43 5.20 -15.46 4.76
C LEU A 43 6.34 -14.54 5.23
N PHE A 44 6.37 -13.33 4.70
CA PHE A 44 7.27 -12.27 5.15
C PHE A 44 6.47 -11.18 5.83
N TYR A 45 7.08 -10.45 6.77
CA TYR A 45 6.44 -9.25 7.32
C TYR A 45 7.45 -8.17 7.67
N MET A 46 7.01 -6.92 7.52
CA MET A 46 7.79 -5.73 7.86
C MET A 46 6.90 -4.79 8.69
N GLU A 47 7.37 -4.34 9.85
CA GLU A 47 6.51 -3.71 10.86
C GLU A 47 6.35 -2.20 10.69
N THR A 48 7.29 -1.52 10.04
CA THR A 48 7.34 -0.06 10.05
C THR A 48 8.09 0.52 8.86
N LEU A 49 7.81 1.79 8.54
CA LEU A 49 8.57 2.59 7.60
C LEU A 49 9.30 3.70 8.36
N ASN A 50 10.59 3.52 8.62
CA ASN A 50 11.40 4.46 9.36
C ASN A 50 11.86 5.62 8.46
N SER A 51 11.08 6.70 8.41
CA SER A 51 11.47 7.92 7.69
C SER A 51 11.24 9.14 8.58
N LEU A 52 12.16 10.11 8.55
CA LEU A 52 12.10 11.32 9.38
C LEU A 52 10.78 12.10 9.23
N LEU A 53 10.17 12.01 8.05
CA LEU A 53 9.00 12.77 7.67
C LEU A 53 7.69 11.97 7.75
N VAL A 54 7.76 10.69 8.12
CA VAL A 54 6.63 9.78 8.23
C VAL A 54 6.44 9.43 9.70
N GLU A 55 5.20 9.40 10.16
CA GLU A 55 4.93 9.01 11.54
C GLU A 55 5.37 7.57 11.82
N ASN A 56 5.86 7.33 13.04
CA ASN A 56 6.16 5.99 13.48
C ASN A 56 4.88 5.14 13.56
N THR A 57 5.01 3.87 13.21
CA THR A 57 3.86 2.94 13.26
C THR A 57 3.34 2.79 14.68
N HIS A 58 2.05 3.07 14.88
CA HIS A 58 1.36 2.92 16.15
C HIS A 58 1.32 1.46 16.59
N GLN A 59 1.36 1.23 17.90
CA GLN A 59 1.42 -0.12 18.46
C GLN A 59 0.24 -0.99 18.04
N ASP A 60 -0.96 -0.43 17.91
CA ASP A 60 -2.15 -1.20 17.54
C ASP A 60 -2.05 -1.76 16.13
N VAL A 61 -1.46 -0.98 15.21
CA VAL A 61 -1.20 -1.44 13.83
C VAL A 61 -0.16 -2.56 13.84
N VAL A 62 0.92 -2.42 14.62
CA VAL A 62 1.94 -3.47 14.77
C VAL A 62 1.35 -4.73 15.41
N LYS A 63 0.50 -4.60 16.44
CA LYS A 63 -0.20 -5.71 17.08
C LYS A 63 -1.13 -6.42 16.09
N ALA A 64 -1.91 -5.68 15.31
CA ALA A 64 -2.78 -6.23 14.27
C ALA A 64 -1.99 -6.99 13.19
N LEU A 65 -0.87 -6.42 12.74
CA LEU A 65 0.05 -7.09 11.82
C LEU A 65 0.60 -8.38 12.41
N LYS A 66 1.12 -8.36 13.65
CA LYS A 66 1.63 -9.56 14.32
C LYS A 66 0.56 -10.61 14.56
N LYS A 67 -0.68 -10.19 14.88
CA LYS A 67 -1.82 -11.10 15.02
C LYS A 67 -2.15 -11.79 13.69
N THR A 68 -2.06 -11.04 12.58
CA THR A 68 -2.23 -11.57 11.23
C THR A 68 -1.17 -12.62 10.88
N VAL A 69 0.10 -12.31 11.16
CA VAL A 69 1.22 -13.23 10.93
C VAL A 69 1.01 -14.53 11.73
N LYS A 70 0.72 -14.42 13.04
CA LYS A 70 0.46 -15.59 13.90
C LYS A 70 -0.73 -16.43 13.44
N TYR A 71 -1.76 -15.79 12.88
CA TYR A 71 -2.92 -16.50 12.34
C TYR A 71 -2.50 -17.41 11.17
N PHE A 72 -1.75 -16.89 10.21
CA PHE A 72 -1.24 -17.67 9.08
C PHE A 72 -0.32 -18.81 9.54
N GLU A 73 0.61 -18.54 10.46
CA GLU A 73 1.51 -19.55 11.02
C GLU A 73 0.72 -20.73 11.61
N LYS A 74 -0.29 -20.45 12.44
CA LYS A 74 -1.10 -21.48 13.08
C LYS A 74 -2.02 -22.21 12.11
N LYS A 75 -2.59 -21.51 11.14
CA LYS A 75 -3.62 -22.04 10.24
C LYS A 75 -3.03 -22.96 9.16
N HIS A 76 -1.87 -22.59 8.63
CA HIS A 76 -1.24 -23.31 7.51
C HIS A 76 0.04 -24.05 7.89
N ASP A 77 0.44 -24.01 9.17
CA ASP A 77 1.68 -24.61 9.67
C ASP A 77 2.92 -24.12 8.88
N ILE A 78 2.97 -22.80 8.66
CA ILE A 78 4.05 -22.13 7.92
C ILE A 78 4.91 -21.26 8.86
N THR A 79 6.17 -21.08 8.50
CA THR A 79 7.09 -20.19 9.21
C THR A 79 7.01 -18.79 8.62
N SER A 80 6.93 -17.77 9.47
CA SER A 80 7.05 -16.38 9.05
C SER A 80 8.45 -15.81 9.24
N TYR A 81 8.84 -14.87 8.39
CA TYR A 81 10.15 -14.22 8.44
C TYR A 81 9.98 -12.70 8.55
N ARG A 82 10.50 -12.14 9.64
CA ARG A 82 10.61 -10.68 9.75
C ARG A 82 11.68 -10.19 8.79
N VAL A 83 11.32 -9.26 7.93
CA VAL A 83 12.24 -8.60 7.01
C VAL A 83 12.27 -7.11 7.27
N ASP A 84 13.44 -6.53 7.09
CA ASP A 84 13.64 -5.08 7.06
C ASP A 84 14.30 -4.77 5.73
N LEU A 85 13.66 -3.89 4.94
CA LEU A 85 14.12 -3.49 3.62
C LEU A 85 14.65 -2.05 3.74
N PRO A 86 15.96 -1.82 3.93
CA PRO A 86 16.47 -0.48 4.24
C PRO A 86 16.15 0.54 3.15
N LEU A 87 16.09 0.10 1.89
CA LEU A 87 15.73 0.96 0.77
C LEU A 87 14.25 1.37 0.79
N ALA A 88 13.36 0.61 1.43
CA ALA A 88 11.94 0.94 1.54
C ALA A 88 11.69 2.17 2.41
N HIS A 89 12.59 2.46 3.36
CA HIS A 89 12.54 3.67 4.19
C HIS A 89 12.70 4.97 3.38
N TYR A 90 13.19 4.88 2.14
CA TYR A 90 13.31 5.98 1.19
C TYR A 90 12.12 6.03 0.19
N ALA A 91 10.93 5.57 0.60
CA ALA A 91 9.74 5.50 -0.25
C ALA A 91 9.36 6.85 -0.90
N LEU A 92 9.46 7.96 -0.16
CA LEU A 92 9.05 9.29 -0.59
C LEU A 92 9.73 9.73 -1.90
N PRO A 93 11.08 9.70 -2.00
CA PRO A 93 11.79 9.98 -3.24
C PRO A 93 11.41 9.10 -4.45
N TYR A 94 10.97 7.86 -4.23
CA TYR A 94 10.60 6.96 -5.34
C TYR A 94 9.30 7.34 -6.02
N TRP A 95 8.45 8.12 -5.35
CA TRP A 95 7.21 8.59 -5.94
C TRP A 95 7.50 9.59 -7.06
N PRO A 96 7.03 9.34 -8.29
CA PRO A 96 7.35 10.20 -9.42
C PRO A 96 6.72 11.57 -9.24
N GLN A 97 7.57 12.60 -9.11
CA GLN A 97 7.16 13.99 -9.20
C GLN A 97 7.12 14.36 -10.69
N LYS A 98 5.92 14.46 -11.28
CA LYS A 98 5.78 15.08 -12.59
C LYS A 98 5.72 16.60 -12.40
N PRO A 99 6.44 17.39 -13.21
CA PRO A 99 6.19 18.82 -13.26
C PRO A 99 4.75 19.03 -13.72
N HIS A 100 4.01 19.83 -12.97
CA HIS A 100 2.76 20.38 -13.42
C HIS A 100 3.08 21.72 -14.09
N ASP A 101 2.59 21.93 -15.32
CA ASP A 101 2.74 23.21 -16.05
C ASP A 101 1.88 24.35 -15.44
N VAL A 102 1.35 24.14 -14.24
CA VAL A 102 0.48 25.07 -13.53
C VAL A 102 1.33 26.06 -12.75
N ASN A 103 1.15 27.35 -13.00
CA ASN A 103 1.77 28.40 -12.21
C ASN A 103 1.14 28.46 -10.81
N CYS A 104 1.71 27.69 -9.87
CA CYS A 104 1.17 27.53 -8.53
C CYS A 104 1.11 28.86 -7.74
N PHE A 105 1.97 29.84 -8.05
CA PHE A 105 1.90 31.17 -7.44
C PHE A 105 0.70 31.97 -7.94
N ALA A 106 0.40 31.90 -9.25
CA ALA A 106 -0.78 32.52 -9.82
C ALA A 106 -2.07 31.87 -9.28
N GLU A 107 -2.10 30.54 -9.18
CA GLU A 107 -3.23 29.80 -8.59
C GLU A 107 -3.42 30.11 -7.10
N LEU A 108 -2.34 30.30 -6.34
CA LEU A 108 -2.44 30.76 -4.95
C LEU A 108 -3.11 32.14 -4.86
N GLY A 109 -2.76 33.05 -5.77
CA GLY A 109 -3.42 34.35 -5.90
C GLY A 109 -4.91 34.22 -6.24
N LYS A 110 -5.26 33.39 -7.24
CA LYS A 110 -6.66 33.12 -7.61
C LYS A 110 -7.46 32.49 -6.47
N TRP A 111 -6.83 31.64 -5.66
CA TRP A 111 -7.47 31.00 -4.52
C TRP A 111 -7.93 32.03 -3.48
N PHE A 112 -7.14 33.07 -3.21
CA PHE A 112 -7.55 34.20 -2.34
C PHE A 112 -8.78 34.94 -2.87
N PHE A 113 -9.03 34.93 -4.19
CA PHE A 113 -10.21 35.52 -4.82
C PHE A 113 -11.32 34.50 -5.14
N CYS A 114 -11.24 33.26 -4.63
CA CYS A 114 -12.17 32.17 -4.93
C CYS A 114 -12.31 31.86 -6.44
N GLN A 115 -11.27 32.13 -7.23
CA GLN A 115 -11.23 31.93 -8.68
C GLN A 115 -10.28 30.80 -9.11
N SER A 116 -9.69 30.07 -8.16
CA SER A 116 -8.84 28.93 -8.49
C SER A 116 -9.67 27.66 -8.64
N ASP A 117 -9.41 26.92 -9.71
CA ASP A 117 -9.96 25.58 -9.94
C ASP A 117 -9.24 24.51 -9.10
N HIS A 118 -8.24 24.91 -8.30
CA HIS A 118 -7.41 24.01 -7.51
C HIS A 118 -7.61 24.20 -6.01
N THR A 119 -7.52 23.09 -5.28
CA THR A 119 -7.57 23.11 -3.82
C THR A 119 -6.24 23.61 -3.24
N LEU A 120 -6.30 24.27 -2.08
CA LEU A 120 -5.09 24.77 -1.39
C LEU A 120 -4.01 23.69 -1.20
N PRO A 121 -4.33 22.43 -0.79
CA PRO A 121 -3.33 21.38 -0.69
C PRO A 121 -2.69 21.01 -2.02
N ALA A 122 -3.44 21.04 -3.14
CA ALA A 122 -2.90 20.77 -4.47
C ALA A 122 -1.92 21.86 -4.91
N ILE A 123 -2.26 23.14 -4.66
CA ILE A 123 -1.38 24.28 -4.92
C ILE A 123 -0.10 24.17 -4.08
N PHE A 124 -0.24 23.86 -2.78
CA PHE A 124 0.90 23.69 -1.87
C PHE A 124 1.82 22.54 -2.30
N LEU A 125 1.24 21.38 -2.63
CA LEU A 125 1.99 20.23 -3.14
C LEU A 125 2.72 20.59 -4.45
N GLY A 126 2.09 21.35 -5.34
CA GLY A 126 2.70 21.85 -6.56
C GLY A 126 3.91 22.76 -6.29
N LEU A 127 3.78 23.70 -5.35
CA LEU A 127 4.89 24.57 -4.92
C LEU A 127 6.06 23.79 -4.33
N VAL A 128 5.77 22.80 -3.47
CA VAL A 128 6.80 21.91 -2.91
C VAL A 128 7.49 21.13 -4.03
N SER A 129 6.72 20.52 -4.93
CA SER A 129 7.23 19.73 -6.06
C SER A 129 8.11 20.54 -7.01
N HIS A 130 7.76 21.81 -7.27
CA HIS A 130 8.56 22.72 -8.07
C HIS A 130 9.89 23.09 -7.40
N ARG A 131 9.91 23.20 -6.06
CA ARG A 131 11.14 23.48 -5.29
C ARG A 131 12.00 22.24 -5.08
N THR A 132 11.40 21.07 -4.99
CA THR A 132 12.09 19.79 -4.79
C THR A 132 12.47 19.10 -6.09
N GLN A 133 12.52 19.83 -7.21
CA GLN A 133 12.82 19.25 -8.52
C GLN A 133 14.18 18.56 -8.49
N ILE A 134 14.14 17.23 -8.47
CA ILE A 134 15.32 16.38 -8.39
C ILE A 134 16.04 16.46 -9.74
N ARG A 135 17.24 17.06 -9.74
CA ARG A 135 18.09 17.23 -10.93
C ARG A 135 18.57 15.87 -11.46
N GLY A 136 18.85 15.81 -12.77
CA GLY A 136 19.00 14.58 -13.54
C GLY A 136 19.87 13.47 -12.91
N GLN A 137 21.06 13.79 -12.38
CA GLN A 137 21.94 12.79 -11.75
C GLN A 137 21.34 12.20 -10.45
N THR A 138 20.75 13.05 -9.60
CA THR A 138 20.08 12.60 -8.36
C THR A 138 18.84 11.76 -8.69
N ARG A 139 18.13 12.09 -9.77
CA ARG A 139 16.98 11.32 -10.23
C ARG A 139 17.38 9.93 -10.69
N GLN A 140 18.42 9.81 -11.52
CA GLN A 140 18.95 8.51 -11.95
C GLN A 140 19.42 7.67 -10.76
N TYR A 141 20.07 8.30 -9.78
CA TYR A 141 20.46 7.63 -8.54
C TYR A 141 19.25 7.07 -7.78
N ILE A 142 18.20 7.87 -7.58
CA ILE A 142 16.96 7.45 -6.91
C ILE A 142 16.24 6.35 -7.69
N GLU A 143 16.16 6.47 -9.02
CA GLU A 143 15.59 5.44 -9.89
C GLU A 143 16.38 4.13 -9.77
N SER A 144 17.72 4.19 -9.73
CA SER A 144 18.56 3.00 -9.53
C SER A 144 18.30 2.30 -8.18
N LYS A 145 18.06 3.08 -7.12
CA LYS A 145 17.77 2.57 -5.77
C LYS A 145 16.36 1.98 -5.68
N ARG A 146 15.38 2.62 -6.33
CA ARG A 146 14.04 2.06 -6.49
C ARG A 146 14.08 0.73 -7.24
N ASP A 147 14.83 0.65 -8.33
CA ASP A 147 14.92 -0.56 -9.16
C ASP A 147 15.73 -1.66 -8.46
N GLN A 148 16.70 -1.29 -7.61
CA GLN A 148 17.35 -2.23 -6.69
C GLN A 148 16.35 -2.81 -5.69
N LEU A 149 15.57 -1.96 -5.01
CA LEU A 149 14.54 -2.41 -4.07
C LEU A 149 13.48 -3.27 -4.75
N ARG A 150 13.01 -2.88 -5.94
CA ARG A 150 12.03 -3.67 -6.71
C ARG A 150 12.56 -5.09 -6.96
N ARG A 151 13.81 -5.23 -7.39
CA ARG A 151 14.44 -6.54 -7.61
C ARG A 151 14.53 -7.35 -6.32
N GLU A 152 15.01 -6.73 -5.25
CA GLU A 152 15.12 -7.37 -3.93
C GLU A 152 13.78 -7.91 -3.44
N VAL A 153 12.71 -7.13 -3.55
CA VAL A 153 11.36 -7.57 -3.15
C VAL A 153 10.84 -8.69 -4.05
N ILE A 154 11.05 -8.60 -5.36
CA ILE A 154 10.63 -9.65 -6.31
C ILE A 154 11.39 -10.95 -6.04
N ASP A 155 12.71 -10.89 -5.80
CA ASP A 155 13.55 -12.05 -5.53
C ASP A 155 13.21 -12.72 -4.19
N LEU A 156 12.82 -11.91 -3.20
CA LEU A 156 12.35 -12.36 -1.90
C LEU A 156 11.01 -13.10 -2.02
N LEU A 157 10.01 -12.46 -2.64
CA LEU A 157 8.65 -12.96 -2.72
C LEU A 157 8.49 -14.10 -3.72
N ARG A 158 9.12 -14.02 -4.90
CA ARG A 158 8.93 -14.99 -6.00
C ARG A 158 7.43 -15.27 -6.23
N GLU A 159 7.07 -16.47 -6.67
CA GLU A 159 5.69 -16.83 -7.01
C GLU A 159 4.83 -17.24 -5.81
N ASP A 160 5.45 -17.65 -4.70
CA ASP A 160 4.82 -18.30 -3.54
C ASP A 160 4.94 -17.47 -2.25
N GLY A 161 5.46 -16.24 -2.33
CA GLY A 161 5.68 -15.38 -1.18
C GLY A 161 4.72 -14.20 -1.13
N ILE A 162 4.28 -13.86 0.09
CA ILE A 162 3.58 -12.60 0.37
C ILE A 162 4.30 -11.85 1.48
N LEU A 163 4.28 -10.51 1.39
CA LEU A 163 4.73 -9.60 2.44
C LEU A 163 3.51 -8.99 3.13
N VAL A 164 3.39 -9.20 4.44
CA VAL A 164 2.44 -8.50 5.30
C VAL A 164 3.06 -7.18 5.74
N PHE A 165 2.37 -6.08 5.46
CA PHE A 165 2.84 -4.72 5.71
C PHE A 165 1.73 -3.87 6.33
N PRO A 166 2.02 -2.84 7.15
CA PRO A 166 0.99 -1.94 7.68
C PRO A 166 0.27 -1.20 6.55
N SER A 167 -1.06 -1.09 6.63
CA SER A 167 -1.83 -0.25 5.71
C SER A 167 -1.54 1.24 5.86
N PHE A 168 -1.29 1.66 7.09
CA PHE A 168 -1.04 3.05 7.45
C PHE A 168 -0.23 3.10 8.75
N ALA A 169 0.32 4.26 9.08
CA ALA A 169 1.09 4.45 10.31
C ALA A 169 0.23 4.28 11.58
N THR A 170 -1.02 4.74 11.53
CA THR A 170 -1.94 4.81 12.67
C THR A 170 -3.28 4.16 12.31
N ALA A 171 -4.14 3.94 13.32
CA ALA A 171 -5.56 3.73 13.07
C ALA A 171 -6.15 4.95 12.34
N PRO A 172 -7.28 4.81 11.63
CA PRO A 172 -7.98 5.91 10.96
C PRO A 172 -7.91 7.23 11.74
N PRO A 173 -7.18 8.24 11.23
CA PRO A 173 -6.95 9.48 11.95
C PRO A 173 -8.23 10.31 12.01
N PHE A 174 -8.31 11.21 12.99
CA PHE A 174 -9.43 12.14 13.09
C PHE A 174 -9.46 13.09 11.88
N HIS A 175 -10.63 13.67 11.62
CA HIS A 175 -10.76 14.71 10.59
C HIS A 175 -9.71 15.81 10.80
N ASN A 176 -9.12 16.26 9.70
CA ASN A 176 -8.08 17.29 9.63
C ASN A 176 -6.72 16.94 10.28
N GLN A 177 -6.60 15.84 11.03
CA GLN A 177 -5.31 15.41 11.58
C GLN A 177 -4.26 15.11 10.48
N PRO A 178 -4.58 14.46 9.34
CA PRO A 178 -3.61 14.22 8.28
C PRO A 178 -2.98 15.45 7.64
N ILE A 179 -3.53 16.66 7.89
CA ILE A 179 -2.92 17.92 7.44
C ILE A 179 -1.53 18.10 8.06
N PHE A 180 -1.34 17.62 9.30
CA PHE A 180 -0.06 17.69 10.01
C PHE A 180 0.87 16.53 9.69
N THR A 181 0.33 15.45 9.08
CA THR A 181 1.10 14.23 8.77
C THR A 181 0.95 13.85 7.29
N PRO A 182 1.18 14.81 6.36
CA PRO A 182 0.80 14.69 4.96
C PRO A 182 1.62 13.66 4.17
N LEU A 183 2.65 13.07 4.78
CA LEU A 183 3.57 12.13 4.13
C LEU A 183 3.35 10.68 4.56
N ASN A 184 2.37 10.42 5.44
CA ASN A 184 1.99 9.06 5.84
C ASN A 184 1.45 8.21 4.68
N PHE A 185 1.02 8.82 3.58
CA PHE A 185 0.64 8.08 2.37
C PHE A 185 1.80 7.22 1.82
N SER A 186 3.05 7.45 2.26
CA SER A 186 4.23 6.62 1.94
C SER A 186 3.99 5.12 2.12
N TYR A 187 3.19 4.71 3.13
CA TYR A 187 2.84 3.31 3.38
C TYR A 187 2.09 2.65 2.21
N THR A 188 1.37 3.44 1.41
CA THR A 188 0.64 2.97 0.23
C THR A 188 1.37 3.34 -1.07
N ALA A 189 2.04 4.49 -1.09
CA ALA A 189 2.78 4.97 -2.26
C ALA A 189 4.01 4.11 -2.60
N LEU A 190 4.63 3.47 -1.60
CA LEU A 190 5.81 2.63 -1.82
C LEU A 190 5.52 1.53 -2.87
N TRP A 191 4.45 0.76 -2.69
CA TRP A 191 4.13 -0.38 -3.56
C TRP A 191 3.70 0.06 -4.97
N ASN A 192 3.05 1.21 -5.06
CA ASN A 192 2.73 1.88 -6.33
C ASN A 192 3.98 2.37 -7.07
N ALA A 193 4.96 2.91 -6.35
CA ALA A 193 6.25 3.33 -6.91
C ALA A 193 7.05 2.13 -7.40
N LEU A 194 6.99 1.02 -6.66
CA LEU A 194 7.59 -0.25 -7.04
C LEU A 194 6.80 -1.02 -8.07
N ALA A 195 5.57 -0.64 -8.43
CA ALA A 195 4.68 -1.38 -9.35
C ALA A 195 4.48 -2.85 -8.94
N LEU A 196 4.21 -3.08 -7.66
CA LEU A 196 3.90 -4.40 -7.09
C LEU A 196 2.40 -4.46 -6.71
N PRO A 197 1.74 -5.61 -6.91
CA PRO A 197 0.35 -5.77 -6.49
C PRO A 197 0.26 -5.75 -4.95
N SER A 198 -0.76 -5.06 -4.45
CA SER A 198 -1.05 -4.95 -3.02
C SER A 198 -2.58 -5.00 -2.79
N ILE A 199 -3.01 -5.74 -1.76
CA ILE A 199 -4.40 -5.82 -1.31
C ILE A 199 -4.47 -5.42 0.15
N VAL A 200 -5.41 -4.54 0.51
CA VAL A 200 -5.67 -4.15 1.91
C VAL A 200 -6.79 -5.03 2.47
N CYS A 201 -6.52 -5.70 3.59
CA CYS A 201 -7.46 -6.61 4.26
C CYS A 201 -7.81 -6.09 5.67
N PRO A 202 -9.10 -5.94 6.03
CA PRO A 202 -9.51 -5.68 7.40
C PRO A 202 -9.13 -6.84 8.33
N VAL A 203 -8.62 -6.54 9.52
CA VAL A 203 -8.18 -7.56 10.51
C VAL A 203 -8.79 -7.34 11.89
N GLY A 204 -9.96 -6.69 11.92
CA GLY A 204 -10.74 -6.40 13.12
C GLY A 204 -10.67 -4.93 13.56
N LEU A 205 -11.14 -4.68 14.77
CA LEU A 205 -11.19 -3.35 15.38
C LEU A 205 -10.14 -3.22 16.49
N ASN A 206 -9.69 -2.00 16.76
CA ASN A 206 -8.90 -1.69 17.96
C ASN A 206 -9.82 -1.60 19.20
N GLU A 207 -9.23 -1.26 20.36
CA GLU A 207 -9.96 -1.11 21.62
C GLU A 207 -11.03 0.00 21.58
N ASP A 208 -10.84 1.01 20.72
CA ASP A 208 -11.79 2.11 20.51
C ASP A 208 -12.86 1.79 19.46
N GLY A 209 -12.91 0.56 18.92
CA GLY A 209 -13.86 0.17 17.87
C GLY A 209 -13.50 0.70 16.47
N VAL A 210 -12.27 1.18 16.28
CA VAL A 210 -11.78 1.73 15.01
C VAL A 210 -11.18 0.61 14.15
N PRO A 211 -11.49 0.53 12.84
CA PRO A 211 -11.01 -0.57 11.98
C PRO A 211 -9.50 -0.54 11.77
N LEU A 212 -8.88 -1.72 11.93
CA LEU A 212 -7.50 -2.01 11.61
C LEU A 212 -7.39 -2.85 10.35
N SER A 213 -6.31 -2.67 9.61
CA SER A 213 -6.06 -3.42 8.39
C SER A 213 -4.57 -3.68 8.18
N VAL A 214 -4.29 -4.64 7.31
CA VAL A 214 -2.94 -4.92 6.80
C VAL A 214 -2.94 -4.90 5.28
N GLN A 215 -1.80 -4.58 4.70
CA GLN A 215 -1.49 -4.75 3.29
C GLN A 215 -0.83 -6.11 3.06
N LEU A 216 -1.33 -6.85 2.08
CA LEU A 216 -0.70 -8.03 1.52
C LEU A 216 -0.06 -7.64 0.19
N VAL A 217 1.27 -7.74 0.10
CA VAL A 217 2.04 -7.37 -1.08
C VAL A 217 2.62 -8.62 -1.72
N GLY A 218 2.53 -8.71 -3.04
CA GLY A 218 2.99 -9.85 -3.81
C GLY A 218 4.02 -9.48 -4.87
N ALA A 219 4.60 -10.49 -5.52
CA ALA A 219 5.38 -10.30 -6.73
C ALA A 219 4.46 -9.94 -7.92
N PRO A 220 5.00 -9.41 -9.03
CA PRO A 220 4.20 -9.17 -10.23
C PRO A 220 3.40 -10.41 -10.62
N HIS A 221 2.12 -10.22 -10.95
CA HIS A 221 1.21 -11.27 -11.41
C HIS A 221 0.75 -12.28 -10.33
N SER A 222 1.05 -12.04 -9.05
CA SER A 222 0.61 -12.90 -7.94
C SER A 222 -0.78 -12.51 -7.39
N ASP A 223 -1.62 -11.83 -8.16
CA ASP A 223 -2.93 -11.34 -7.71
C ASP A 223 -3.86 -12.47 -7.23
N SER A 224 -3.80 -13.65 -7.88
CA SER A 224 -4.55 -14.83 -7.45
C SER A 224 -4.15 -15.31 -6.06
N LEU A 225 -2.84 -15.30 -5.74
CA LEU A 225 -2.30 -15.62 -4.42
C LEU A 225 -2.76 -14.61 -3.38
N LEU A 226 -2.69 -13.32 -3.69
CA LEU A 226 -3.12 -12.26 -2.77
C LEU A 226 -4.63 -12.34 -2.49
N ILE A 227 -5.45 -12.63 -3.49
CA ILE A 227 -6.90 -12.81 -3.31
C ILE A 227 -7.19 -14.03 -2.42
N ALA A 228 -6.48 -15.14 -2.64
CA ALA A 228 -6.64 -16.33 -1.80
C ALA A 228 -6.24 -16.05 -0.34
N ALA A 229 -5.13 -15.35 -0.11
CA ALA A 229 -4.70 -14.93 1.21
C ALA A 229 -5.69 -13.94 1.85
N ALA A 230 -6.27 -13.02 1.08
CA ALA A 230 -7.31 -12.10 1.55
C ALA A 230 -8.57 -12.83 2.00
N TYR A 231 -9.01 -13.85 1.25
CA TYR A 231 -10.13 -14.70 1.62
C TYR A 231 -9.87 -15.46 2.93
N GLU A 232 -8.66 -15.96 3.10
CA GLU A 232 -8.25 -16.65 4.33
C GLU A 232 -8.26 -15.71 5.55
N LEU A 233 -7.84 -14.44 5.37
CA LEU A 233 -7.94 -13.43 6.43
C LEU A 233 -9.38 -13.04 6.75
N GLU A 234 -10.23 -12.90 5.73
CA GLU A 234 -11.64 -12.64 5.92
C GLU A 234 -12.30 -13.73 6.79
N GLN A 235 -12.01 -15.01 6.50
CA GLN A 235 -12.47 -16.15 7.30
C GLN A 235 -11.92 -16.13 8.74
N GLY A 236 -10.64 -15.78 8.91
CA GLY A 236 -9.96 -15.78 10.21
C GLY A 236 -10.35 -14.63 11.14
N PHE A 237 -10.66 -13.46 10.57
CA PHE A 237 -10.89 -12.22 11.31
C PHE A 237 -12.33 -11.71 11.24
N GLY A 238 -13.21 -12.40 10.52
CA GLY A 238 -14.62 -12.05 10.36
C GLY A 238 -14.91 -11.02 9.27
N GLY A 239 -13.87 -10.55 8.57
CA GLY A 239 -14.01 -9.66 7.43
C GLY A 239 -14.56 -8.28 7.77
N TRP A 240 -15.33 -7.72 6.84
CA TRP A 240 -15.98 -6.42 7.01
C TRP A 240 -17.20 -6.51 7.94
N THR A 241 -17.30 -5.57 8.88
CA THR A 241 -18.48 -5.35 9.71
C THR A 241 -19.15 -4.01 9.37
N PRO A 242 -20.51 -3.95 9.34
CA PRO A 242 -21.21 -2.69 9.15
C PRO A 242 -20.89 -1.70 10.28
N PRO A 243 -20.66 -0.41 9.97
CA PRO A 243 -20.49 0.60 11.00
C PRO A 243 -21.79 0.82 11.78
N GLY A 244 -21.70 0.90 13.11
CA GLY A 244 -22.84 1.19 14.00
C GLY A 244 -23.63 -0.02 14.52
N GLN A 245 -23.04 -1.22 14.47
CA GLN A 245 -23.54 -2.43 15.15
C GLN A 245 -22.92 -2.62 16.52
#